data_AF-A0A359LS85-F1
#
_entry.id   AF-A0A359LS85-F1
#
_cell.length_a   1.000
_cell.length_b   1.000
_cell.length_c   1.000
_cell.angle_alpha   90.00
_cell.angle_beta   90.00
_cell.angle_gamma   90.00
#
_symmetry.space_group_name_H-M   'P 1'
#
loop_
_entity.id
_entity.type
_entity.pdbx_description
1 polymer ?
#
loop_
_entity_poly.entity_id
_entity_poly.type
_entity_poly.pdbx_seq_one_letter_code
_entity_poly.pdbx_strand_id
1 'polypeptide(L)' 'MVERVLVFDMDGVLLDVTGSYRATIVATVEHFTGRRIDNDVIQSYKNRGGFNDDWVLSRQACEDLGVTVTLDRVTEV' A
#
# COMPACT_ATOMS: atom_id res chain seq x y z
N MET A 1 -19.73 28.73 -26.30
CA MET A 1 -19.51 28.91 -24.85
C MET A 1 -18.81 27.66 -24.35
N VAL A 2 -17.63 27.78 -23.73
CA VAL A 2 -16.96 26.63 -23.10
C VAL A 2 -17.38 26.62 -21.63
N GLU A 3 -18.01 25.53 -21.18
CA GLU A 3 -18.31 25.34 -19.77
C GLU A 3 -17.01 25.14 -18.97
N ARG A 4 -16.91 25.83 -17.83
CA ARG A 4 -15.80 25.66 -16.90
C ARG A 4 -16.14 24.57 -15.92
N VAL A 5 -15.21 23.63 -15.71
CA VAL A 5 -15.35 22.53 -14.77
C VAL A 5 -14.20 22.59 -13.76
N LEU A 6 -14.50 22.25 -12.52
CA LEU A 6 -13.52 21.98 -11.46
C LEU A 6 -13.47 20.47 -11.24
N VAL A 7 -12.26 19.91 -11.24
CA VAL A 7 -12.01 18.48 -11.02
C VAL A 7 -11.16 18.35 -9.77
N PHE A 8 -11.57 17.45 -8.86
CA PHE A 8 -10.85 17.12 -7.65
C PHE A 8 -10.45 15.66 -7.69
N ASP A 9 -9.24 15.38 -7.22
CA ASP A 9 -8.83 14.02 -6.92
C ASP A 9 -9.55 13.53 -5.64
N MET A 10 -9.64 12.22 -5.45
CA MET A 10 -10.26 11.65 -4.27
C MET A 10 -9.28 11.59 -3.12
N ASP A 11 -8.18 10.87 -3.31
CA ASP A 11 -7.29 10.45 -2.25
C ASP A 11 -6.27 11.55 -1.92
N GLY A 12 -6.29 12.05 -0.69
CA GLY A 12 -5.47 13.18 -0.25
C GLY A 12 -5.98 14.55 -0.68
N VAL A 13 -7.10 14.63 -1.40
CA VAL A 13 -7.77 15.89 -1.75
C VAL A 13 -9.18 15.95 -1.15
N LEU A 14 -10.07 15.04 -1.52
CA LEU A 14 -11.42 14.97 -0.94
C LEU A 14 -11.47 14.14 0.35
N LEU A 15 -10.58 13.15 0.50
CA LEU A 15 -10.53 12.28 1.67
C LEU A 15 -9.08 11.96 2.08
N ASP A 16 -8.78 11.98 3.37
CA ASP A 16 -7.53 11.43 3.90
C ASP A 16 -7.66 9.91 4.07
N VAL A 17 -7.00 9.17 3.18
CA VAL A 17 -6.95 7.70 3.15
C VAL A 17 -5.61 7.14 3.66
N THR A 18 -4.74 7.98 4.21
CA THR A 18 -3.38 7.59 4.59
C THR A 18 -3.39 6.45 5.62
N GLY A 19 -4.34 6.49 6.56
CA GLY A 19 -4.49 5.48 7.61
C GLY A 19 -4.96 4.12 7.08
N SER A 20 -5.94 4.10 6.17
CA SER A 20 -6.52 2.86 5.66
C SER A 20 -5.52 2.08 4.82
N TYR A 21 -4.80 2.75 3.92
CA TYR A 21 -3.75 2.09 3.11
C TYR A 21 -2.66 1.47 3.95
N ARG A 22 -2.15 2.20 4.96
CA ARG A 22 -1.15 1.65 5.88
C ARG A 22 -1.70 0.46 6.66
N ALA A 23 -2.94 0.55 7.15
CA ALA A 23 -3.58 -0.56 7.86
C ALA A 23 -3.71 -1.81 6.99
N THR A 24 -4.07 -1.65 5.71
CA THR A 24 -4.14 -2.76 4.74
C THR A 24 -2.79 -3.40 4.54
N ILE A 25 -1.73 -2.62 4.27
CA ILE A 25 -0.36 -3.15 4.12
C ILE A 25 0.05 -3.96 5.35
N VAL A 26 -0.15 -3.42 6.56
CA VAL A 26 0.18 -4.12 7.80
C VAL A 26 -0.58 -5.44 7.89
N ALA A 27 -1.89 -5.43 7.66
CA ALA A 27 -2.72 -6.62 7.75
C ALA A 27 -2.32 -7.70 6.73
N THR A 28 -2.04 -7.30 5.49
CA THR A 28 -1.61 -8.22 4.43
C THR A 28 -0.25 -8.83 4.73
N VAL A 29 0.72 -8.03 5.17
CA VAL A 29 2.05 -8.55 5.56
C VAL A 29 1.95 -9.46 6.78
N GLU A 30 1.14 -9.09 7.77
CA GLU A 30 0.90 -9.91 8.96
C GLU A 30 0.21 -11.24 8.60
N HIS A 31 -0.72 -11.23 7.65
CA HIS A 31 -1.41 -12.44 7.16
C HIS A 31 -0.42 -13.47 6.56
N PHE A 32 0.51 -13.03 5.72
CA PHE A 32 1.43 -13.95 5.04
C PHE A 32 2.66 -14.31 5.86
N THR A 33 3.14 -13.41 6.72
CA THR A 33 4.42 -13.59 7.44
C THR A 33 4.26 -13.94 8.91
N GLY A 34 3.07 -13.74 9.48
CA GLY A 34 2.83 -13.78 10.92
C GLY A 34 3.55 -12.65 11.68
N ARG A 35 4.18 -11.70 10.99
CA ARG A 35 4.89 -10.57 11.59
C ARG A 35 4.20 -9.26 11.25
N ARG A 36 3.99 -8.45 12.27
CA ARG A 36 3.49 -7.09 12.14
C ARG A 36 4.66 -6.14 11.83
N ILE A 37 4.46 -5.23 10.89
CA ILE A 37 5.42 -4.16 10.57
C ILE A 37 4.86 -2.80 11.00
N ASP A 38 5.75 -1.88 11.34
CA ASP A 38 5.38 -0.53 11.77
C ASP A 38 5.23 0.44 10.59
N ASN A 39 4.54 1.55 10.82
CA ASN A 39 4.33 2.58 9.81
C ASN A 39 5.65 3.18 9.28
N ASP A 40 6.69 3.25 10.09
CA ASP A 40 8.00 3.75 9.68
C ASP A 40 8.69 2.81 8.67
N VAL A 41 8.47 1.49 8.82
CA VAL A 41 8.93 0.50 7.84
C VAL A 41 8.20 0.74 6.52
N ILE A 42 6.88 0.90 6.54
CA ILE A 42 6.09 1.23 5.34
C ILE A 42 6.58 2.54 4.71
N GLN A 43 6.85 3.55 5.52
CA GLN A 43 7.36 4.84 5.04
C GLN A 43 8.71 4.69 4.34
N SER A 44 9.60 3.82 4.84
CA SER A 44 10.88 3.53 4.18
C SER A 44 10.69 2.95 2.77
N TYR A 45 9.72 2.05 2.57
CA TYR A 45 9.37 1.53 1.24
C TYR A 45 8.82 2.64 0.33
N LYS A 46 7.90 3.47 0.84
CA LYS A 46 7.32 4.58 0.06
C LYS A 46 8.38 5.61 -0.34
N ASN A 47 9.35 5.90 0.53
CA ASN A 47 10.47 6.79 0.24
C ASN A 47 11.46 6.19 -0.77
N ARG A 48 11.66 4.87 -0.74
CA ARG A 48 12.53 4.16 -1.70
C ARG A 48 11.94 4.18 -3.11
N GLY A 49 10.62 4.22 -3.23
CA GLY A 49 9.92 4.16 -4.51
C GLY A 49 10.00 2.78 -5.17
N GLY A 50 9.43 2.66 -6.38
CA GLY A 50 9.38 1.39 -7.12
C GLY A 50 8.14 0.52 -6.82
N PHE A 51 7.24 0.98 -5.95
CA PHE A 51 6.01 0.30 -5.59
C PHE A 51 4.82 1.17 -6.02
N ASN A 52 4.27 0.89 -7.20
CA ASN A 52 3.19 1.70 -7.77
C ASN A 52 1.82 1.47 -7.10
N ASP A 53 1.69 0.35 -6.40
CA ASP A 53 0.52 0.02 -5.58
C ASP A 53 0.97 -0.67 -4.28
N ASP A 54 0.05 -0.70 -3.32
CA ASP A 54 0.31 -1.25 -1.99
C ASP A 54 0.41 -2.79 -1.99
N TRP A 55 -0.07 -3.49 -3.02
CA TRP A 55 0.10 -4.95 -3.15
C TRP A 55 1.54 -5.31 -3.52
N VAL A 56 2.17 -4.58 -4.46
CA VAL A 56 3.58 -4.77 -4.82
C VAL A 56 4.46 -4.45 -3.62
N LEU A 57 4.13 -3.40 -2.86
CA LEU A 57 4.83 -3.09 -1.59
C LEU A 57 4.68 -4.24 -0.59
N SER A 58 3.45 -4.72 -0.36
CA SER A 58 3.17 -5.80 0.60
C SER A 58 3.88 -7.10 0.21
N ARG A 59 3.89 -7.45 -1.08
CA ARG A 59 4.65 -8.59 -1.61
C ARG A 59 6.15 -8.44 -1.31
N GLN A 60 6.73 -7.28 -1.63
CA GLN A 60 8.15 -7.05 -1.39
C GLN A 60 8.48 -7.11 0.11
N ALA A 61 7.61 -6.55 0.96
CA ALA A 61 7.78 -6.65 2.41
C ALA A 61 7.73 -8.10 2.90
N CYS A 62 6.84 -8.94 2.35
CA CYS A 62 6.84 -10.38 2.65
C CYS A 62 8.16 -11.05 2.24
N GLU A 63 8.66 -10.75 1.04
CA GLU A 63 9.93 -11.29 0.55
C GLU A 63 11.12 -10.87 1.42
N ASP A 64 11.20 -9.58 1.79
CA ASP A 64 12.24 -9.04 2.67
C ASP A 64 12.20 -9.67 4.08
N LEU A 65 11.02 -10.14 4.51
CA LEU A 65 10.82 -10.86 5.77
C LEU A 65 11.09 -12.38 5.66
N GLY A 66 11.43 -12.87 4.46
CA GLY A 66 11.78 -14.26 4.17
C GLY A 66 10.62 -15.14 3.70
N VAL A 67 9.48 -14.56 3.32
CA VAL A 67 8.30 -15.28 2.84
C VAL A 67 8.03 -14.91 1.37
N THR A 68 8.25 -15.86 0.47
CA THR A 68 7.92 -15.67 -0.95
C THR A 68 6.43 -15.88 -1.17
N VAL A 69 5.75 -14.83 -1.64
CA VAL A 69 4.33 -14.85 -2.04
C VAL A 69 4.20 -14.24 -3.44
N THR A 70 3.30 -14.76 -4.27
CA THR A 70 3.04 -14.21 -5.60
C THR A 70 2.16 -12.96 -5.50
N LEU A 71 2.21 -12.09 -6.51
CA LEU A 71 1.36 -10.90 -6.53
C LEU A 71 -0.13 -11.28 -6.56
N ASP A 72 -0.50 -12.30 -7.34
CA ASP A 72 -1.88 -12.80 -7.42
C ASP A 72 -2.43 -13.17 -6.04
N ARG A 73 -1.61 -13.86 -5.22
CA ARG A 73 -1.99 -14.25 -3.86
C ARG A 73 -2.17 -13.04 -2.95
N VAL A 74 -1.32 -12.02 -3.09
CA VAL A 74 -1.43 -10.77 -2.30
C VAL A 74 -2.68 -9.98 -2.69
N THR A 75 -3.09 -10.02 -3.95
CA THR A 75 -4.29 -9.31 -4.44
C THR A 75 -5.62 -9.98 -4.06
N GLU A 76 -5.59 -11.22 -3.58
CA GLU A 76 -6.79 -11.99 -3.19
C GLU A 76 -7.20 -11.82 -1.72
N VAL A 77 -6.38 -11.12 -0.91
CA VAL A 77 -6.58 -10.98 0.55
C VAL A 77 -7.27 -9.67 0.91
#